data_AF-R5LHH1-F1
#
_entry.id   AF-R5LHH1-F1
#
_cell.length_a   1.000
_cell.length_b   1.000
_cell.length_c   1.000
_cell.angle_alpha   90.00
_cell.angle_beta   90.00
_cell.angle_gamma   90.00
#
_symmetry.space_group_name_H-M   'P 1'
#
loop_
_entity.id
_entity.type
_entity.pdbx_description
1 polymer ?
#
loop_
_entity_poly.entity_id
_entity_poly.type
_entity_poly.pdbx_seq_one_letter_code
_entity_poly.pdbx_strand_id
1 'polypeptide(L)'
;MYSCIKSFMDNDKENGLLLLDMPTGFGKTYSVIKYIAEFIKENSDTGKKIFFITTLKKNLPVEELKKRLDDMELLHLFEERVIELKSNVDTVVANYNSSMYNDIPLEIRNSEEFKNFKADVEFLKKHTGQNSDLVRSVRNNFSNNERIFRAYLQNTFARNFPSIKERLLAIKTDSAWQWVGKLYPSVFTSEKQVIFMSMDKFICPHSTIVEKSYYFYNSKISNGALVFIDEFDATKGTILKNIIENGLKEKIDYIELFNHIYAVLRNKTFPESLFVPSAHRMNSDYKDQSLKDVLKDLIKLADEIYDTYSLNFNHKTENAEKDSANFLFNDHRYISVLSGQNKFISISSDKKDSVNRITFSTRKPEEKNSIQMLLSKLRGFISYFQITVSILATNYVHLRNERANNGDDEYTYDSAIHRGLKKELCKRE
;
A
#
# COMPACT_ATOMS: atom_id res chain seq x y z
N MET A 1 -10.36 24.12 -23.46
CA MET A 1 -10.11 23.15 -22.37
C MET A 1 -10.67 23.60 -21.03
N TYR A 2 -10.29 24.78 -20.51
CA TYR A 2 -10.82 25.28 -19.23
C TYR A 2 -12.36 25.20 -19.14
N SER A 3 -13.08 25.66 -20.17
CA SER A 3 -14.55 25.57 -20.21
C SER A 3 -15.08 24.14 -20.23
N CYS A 4 -14.34 23.18 -20.81
CA CYS A 4 -14.69 21.77 -20.80
C CYS A 4 -14.54 21.18 -19.38
N ILE A 5 -13.46 21.54 -18.67
CA ILE A 5 -13.25 21.14 -17.27
C ILE A 5 -14.40 21.71 -16.42
N LYS A 6 -14.69 23.01 -16.56
CA LYS A 6 -15.77 23.65 -15.82
C LYS A 6 -17.13 22.99 -16.09
N SER A 7 -17.48 22.79 -17.36
CA SER A 7 -18.73 22.09 -17.72
C SER A 7 -18.80 20.65 -17.24
N PHE A 8 -17.66 19.94 -17.16
CA PHE A 8 -17.61 18.60 -16.57
C PHE A 8 -17.83 18.63 -15.06
N MET A 9 -17.40 19.70 -14.38
CA MET A 9 -17.54 19.86 -12.94
C MET A 9 -18.91 20.41 -12.52
N ASP A 10 -19.54 21.19 -13.40
CA ASP A 10 -20.86 21.79 -13.19
C ASP A 10 -22.01 20.85 -13.59
N ASN A 11 -21.72 19.62 -14.04
CA ASN A 11 -22.77 18.66 -14.38
C ASN A 11 -23.39 18.04 -13.10
N ASP A 12 -24.64 17.58 -13.21
CA ASP A 12 -25.37 16.98 -12.07
C ASP A 12 -24.87 15.57 -11.68
N LYS A 13 -23.74 15.10 -12.23
CA LYS A 13 -23.21 13.77 -11.91
C LYS A 13 -22.23 13.86 -10.74
N GLU A 14 -22.43 13.00 -9.75
CA GLU A 14 -21.51 12.91 -8.61
C GLU A 14 -20.11 12.42 -8.99
N ASN A 15 -20.02 11.53 -10.00
CA ASN A 15 -18.77 10.92 -10.44
C ASN A 15 -18.71 10.84 -11.98
N GLY A 16 -17.50 10.91 -12.55
CA GLY A 16 -17.30 10.77 -13.98
C GLY A 16 -15.84 10.59 -14.39
N LEU A 17 -15.64 10.21 -15.66
CA LEU A 17 -14.33 10.15 -16.31
C LEU A 17 -14.38 11.03 -17.56
N LEU A 18 -13.45 11.99 -17.65
CA LEU A 18 -13.25 12.83 -18.82
C LEU A 18 -11.90 12.52 -19.45
N LEU A 19 -11.92 11.98 -20.68
CA LEU A 19 -10.71 11.78 -21.48
C LEU A 19 -10.60 12.91 -22.51
N LEU A 20 -9.47 13.61 -22.51
CA LEU A 20 -9.19 14.70 -23.43
C LEU A 20 -7.98 14.34 -24.29
N ASP A 21 -8.25 13.90 -25.51
CA ASP A 21 -7.21 13.68 -26.51
C ASP A 21 -6.94 15.02 -27.24
N MET A 22 -5.91 15.72 -26.80
CA MET A 22 -5.44 16.95 -27.46
C MET A 22 -3.92 16.86 -27.69
N PRO A 23 -3.41 17.42 -28.80
CA PRO A 23 -1.97 17.40 -29.08
C PRO A 23 -1.15 18.18 -28.05
N THR A 24 0.16 17.89 -28.01
CA THR A 24 1.12 18.63 -27.19
C THR A 24 1.19 20.11 -27.61
N GLY A 25 1.38 21.02 -26.65
CA GLY A 25 1.46 22.47 -26.92
C GLY A 25 0.12 23.22 -26.92
N PHE A 26 -1.02 22.52 -26.82
CA PHE A 26 -2.37 23.13 -26.79
C PHE A 26 -2.76 23.76 -25.43
N GLY A 27 -1.79 24.04 -24.55
CA GLY A 27 -2.05 24.67 -23.25
C GLY A 27 -2.85 23.80 -22.28
N LYS A 28 -2.66 22.47 -22.33
CA LYS A 28 -3.36 21.50 -21.47
C LYS A 28 -3.13 21.80 -19.98
N THR A 29 -1.87 21.72 -19.58
CA THR A 29 -1.40 21.98 -18.22
C THR A 29 -1.80 23.38 -17.76
N TYR A 30 -1.62 24.39 -18.61
CA TYR A 30 -2.04 25.77 -18.32
C TYR A 30 -3.53 25.89 -17.97
N SER A 31 -4.41 25.21 -18.73
CA SER A 31 -5.86 25.24 -18.49
C SER A 31 -6.25 24.55 -17.18
N VAL A 32 -5.59 23.43 -16.86
CA VAL A 32 -5.78 22.71 -15.59
C VAL A 32 -5.31 23.58 -14.43
N ILE A 33 -4.15 24.22 -14.55
CA ILE A 33 -3.61 25.08 -13.50
C ILE A 33 -4.44 26.33 -13.27
N LYS A 34 -4.97 26.91 -14.36
CA LYS A 34 -5.98 27.97 -14.26
C LYS A 34 -7.19 27.51 -13.44
N TYR A 35 -7.72 26.33 -13.75
CA TYR A 35 -8.85 25.77 -13.01
C TYR A 35 -8.51 25.53 -11.53
N ILE A 36 -7.33 24.98 -11.23
CA ILE A 36 -6.89 24.73 -9.85
C ILE A 36 -6.77 26.04 -9.05
N ALA A 37 -6.20 27.09 -9.63
CA ALA A 37 -6.07 28.39 -8.97
C ALA A 37 -7.44 29.01 -8.63
N GLU A 38 -8.39 28.93 -9.56
CA GLU A 38 -9.76 29.40 -9.32
C GLU A 38 -10.51 28.52 -8.33
N PHE A 39 -10.30 27.20 -8.37
CA PHE A 39 -10.85 26.27 -7.39
C PHE A 39 -10.37 26.60 -5.97
N ILE A 40 -9.07 26.85 -5.79
CA ILE A 40 -8.48 27.29 -4.51
C ILE A 40 -9.16 28.58 -4.02
N LYS A 41 -9.45 29.52 -4.92
CA LYS A 41 -10.13 30.79 -4.57
C LYS A 41 -11.59 30.58 -4.16
N GLU A 42 -12.34 29.79 -4.93
CA GLU A 42 -13.80 29.69 -4.80
C GLU A 42 -14.27 28.67 -3.74
N ASN A 43 -13.46 27.64 -3.46
CA ASN A 43 -13.88 26.47 -2.68
C ASN A 43 -13.12 26.35 -1.35
N SER A 44 -13.08 27.41 -0.53
CA SER A 44 -12.38 27.38 0.76
C SER A 44 -12.92 26.33 1.74
N ASP A 45 -14.22 26.04 1.71
CA ASP A 45 -14.90 25.32 2.79
C ASP A 45 -15.54 23.99 2.36
N THR A 46 -15.38 23.58 1.11
CA THR A 46 -16.08 22.38 0.58
C THR A 46 -15.44 21.06 1.01
N GLY A 47 -14.22 21.09 1.54
CA GLY A 47 -13.43 19.89 1.88
C GLY A 47 -12.97 19.05 0.68
N LYS A 48 -13.41 19.41 -0.55
CA LYS A 48 -13.06 18.72 -1.78
C LYS A 48 -11.57 18.85 -2.08
N LYS A 49 -10.93 17.74 -2.45
CA LYS A 49 -9.51 17.68 -2.78
C LYS A 49 -9.28 17.68 -4.29
N ILE A 50 -8.13 18.20 -4.71
CA ILE A 50 -7.60 18.01 -6.06
C ILE A 50 -6.30 17.23 -5.99
N PHE A 51 -6.21 16.19 -6.81
CA PHE A 51 -4.97 15.47 -7.07
C PHE A 51 -4.47 15.84 -8.46
N PHE A 52 -3.22 16.26 -8.57
CA PHE A 52 -2.54 16.40 -9.86
C PHE A 52 -1.41 15.38 -9.92
N ILE A 53 -1.53 14.46 -10.87
CA ILE A 53 -0.67 13.30 -11.02
C ILE A 53 0.03 13.35 -12.37
N THR A 54 1.34 13.10 -12.38
CA THR A 54 2.13 12.97 -13.60
C THR A 54 3.13 11.82 -13.49
N THR A 55 3.58 11.27 -14.61
CA THR A 55 4.66 10.27 -14.61
C THR A 55 6.03 10.92 -14.44
N LEU A 56 6.21 12.15 -14.92
CA LEU A 56 7.49 12.85 -14.93
C LEU A 56 7.48 14.01 -13.93
N LYS A 57 8.26 13.91 -12.85
CA LYS A 57 8.31 14.95 -11.80
C LYS A 57 8.60 16.35 -12.33
N LYS A 58 9.41 16.47 -13.40
CA LYS A 58 9.72 17.75 -14.06
C LYS A 58 8.49 18.42 -14.71
N ASN A 59 7.43 17.66 -14.96
CA ASN A 59 6.17 18.15 -15.52
C ASN A 59 5.19 18.62 -14.43
N LEU A 60 5.54 18.51 -13.13
CA LEU A 60 4.70 19.04 -12.06
C LEU A 60 4.65 20.57 -12.14
N PRO A 61 3.47 21.16 -12.41
CA PRO A 61 3.34 22.60 -12.64
C PRO A 61 3.21 23.40 -11.34
N VAL A 62 4.01 23.06 -10.33
CA VAL A 62 3.93 23.66 -8.99
C VAL A 62 4.30 25.14 -9.02
N GLU A 63 5.39 25.48 -9.69
CA GLU A 63 5.83 26.89 -9.85
C GLU A 63 4.86 27.69 -10.73
N GLU A 64 4.22 27.05 -11.73
CA GLU A 64 3.20 27.70 -12.57
C GLU A 64 1.96 28.05 -11.74
N LEU A 65 1.51 27.14 -10.87
CA LEU A 65 0.42 27.43 -9.92
C LEU A 65 0.82 28.54 -8.94
N LYS A 66 2.03 28.49 -8.39
CA LYS A 66 2.53 29.50 -7.45
C LYS A 66 2.55 30.89 -8.08
N LYS A 67 3.10 31.02 -9.28
CA LYS A 67 3.10 32.27 -10.05
C LYS A 67 1.69 32.76 -10.31
N ARG A 68 0.77 31.88 -10.72
CA ARG A 68 -0.61 32.26 -10.99
C ARG A 68 -1.35 32.73 -9.74
N LEU A 69 -1.11 32.11 -8.58
CA LEU A 69 -1.67 32.57 -7.31
C LEU A 69 -1.07 33.92 -6.89
N ASP A 70 0.21 34.16 -7.16
CA ASP A 70 0.86 35.45 -6.94
C ASP A 70 0.25 36.55 -7.82
N ASP A 71 0.05 36.26 -9.12
CA ASP A 71 -0.66 37.15 -10.07
C ASP A 71 -2.11 37.45 -9.63
N MET A 72 -2.71 36.60 -8.77
CA MET A 72 -4.04 36.74 -8.20
C MET A 72 -4.04 37.36 -6.80
N GLU A 73 -2.87 37.75 -6.25
CA GLU A 73 -2.67 38.23 -4.87
C GLU A 73 -3.06 37.20 -3.79
N LEU A 74 -3.03 35.91 -4.13
CA LEU A 74 -3.42 34.77 -3.29
C LEU A 74 -2.24 33.85 -2.93
N LEU A 75 -1.00 34.35 -2.97
CA LEU A 75 0.19 33.56 -2.68
C LEU A 75 0.15 32.89 -1.30
N HIS A 76 -0.47 33.53 -0.30
CA HIS A 76 -0.64 32.98 1.04
C HIS A 76 -1.44 31.66 1.05
N LEU A 77 -2.38 31.48 0.12
CA LEU A 77 -3.16 30.24 -0.01
C LEU A 77 -2.33 29.09 -0.56
N PHE A 78 -1.21 29.35 -1.25
CA PHE A 78 -0.35 28.29 -1.75
C PHE A 78 0.22 27.47 -0.59
N GLU A 79 0.87 28.13 0.38
CA GLU A 79 1.44 27.46 1.54
C GLU A 79 0.36 26.85 2.45
N GLU A 80 -0.82 27.48 2.54
CA GLU A 80 -1.95 26.97 3.32
C GLU A 80 -2.53 25.68 2.71
N ARG A 81 -2.76 25.66 1.39
CA ARG A 81 -3.65 24.69 0.74
C ARG A 81 -2.97 23.73 -0.23
N VAL A 82 -1.74 23.99 -0.66
CA VAL A 82 -1.04 23.19 -1.66
C VAL A 82 0.09 22.39 -1.01
N ILE A 83 0.27 21.15 -1.46
CA ILE A 83 1.44 20.33 -1.09
C ILE A 83 1.97 19.54 -2.27
N GLU A 84 3.29 19.45 -2.38
CA GLU A 84 3.99 18.59 -3.32
C GLU A 84 4.57 17.38 -2.58
N LEU A 85 4.07 16.19 -2.88
CA LEU A 85 4.54 14.95 -2.26
C LEU A 85 5.71 14.34 -3.06
N LYS A 86 6.92 14.56 -2.55
CA LYS A 86 8.17 13.98 -3.07
C LYS A 86 8.49 12.64 -2.43
N SER A 87 9.55 11.98 -2.91
CA SER A 87 10.08 10.81 -2.21
C SER A 87 10.52 11.19 -0.80
N ASN A 88 10.47 10.24 0.14
CA ASN A 88 10.79 10.53 1.53
C ASN A 88 12.24 11.00 1.67
N VAL A 89 13.12 10.38 0.87
CA VAL A 89 14.54 10.76 0.76
C VAL A 89 14.70 12.18 0.26
N ASP A 90 14.09 12.51 -0.88
CA ASP A 90 14.21 13.85 -1.46
C ASP A 90 13.66 14.91 -0.50
N THR A 91 12.54 14.62 0.17
CA THR A 91 11.88 15.52 1.12
C THR A 91 12.77 15.79 2.33
N VAL A 92 13.26 14.73 2.98
CA VAL A 92 14.09 14.84 4.18
C VAL A 92 15.41 15.54 3.87
N VAL A 93 16.09 15.17 2.77
CA VAL A 93 17.38 15.76 2.40
C VAL A 93 17.24 17.25 2.07
N ALA A 94 16.14 17.63 1.41
CA ALA A 94 15.85 19.04 1.12
C ALA A 94 15.58 19.84 2.40
N ASN A 95 14.80 19.27 3.32
CA ASN A 95 14.27 20.01 4.48
C ASN A 95 15.17 19.97 5.72
N TYR A 96 16.02 18.95 5.87
CA TYR A 96 16.88 18.83 7.05
C TYR A 96 17.91 19.95 7.09
N ASN A 97 17.95 20.71 8.19
CA ASN A 97 18.94 21.76 8.44
C ASN A 97 19.67 21.46 9.75
N SER A 98 20.99 21.59 9.80
CA SER A 98 21.79 21.33 10.99
C SER A 98 21.35 22.16 12.20
N SER A 99 20.79 23.36 12.00
CA SER A 99 20.19 24.16 13.07
C SER A 99 18.99 23.49 13.75
N MET A 100 18.21 22.67 13.02
CA MET A 100 17.08 21.91 13.57
C MET A 100 17.50 20.89 14.63
N TYR A 101 18.78 20.50 14.67
CA TYR A 101 19.28 19.58 15.69
C TYR A 101 18.97 20.08 17.11
N ASN A 102 19.01 21.39 17.32
CA ASN A 102 18.75 22.00 18.62
C ASN A 102 17.25 22.06 18.96
N ASP A 103 16.37 22.00 17.97
CA ASP A 103 14.91 22.00 18.14
C ASP A 103 14.37 20.59 18.50
N ILE A 104 15.15 19.54 18.23
CA ILE A 104 14.73 18.15 18.46
C ILE A 104 14.87 17.80 19.95
N PRO A 105 13.91 17.15 20.62
CA PRO A 105 14.05 16.71 22.02
C PRO A 105 15.28 15.83 22.27
N LEU A 106 15.87 15.93 23.46
CA LEU A 106 17.12 15.21 23.81
C LEU A 106 16.94 13.68 23.74
N GLU A 107 15.77 13.18 24.13
CA GLU A 107 15.41 11.77 24.08
C GLU A 107 15.49 11.23 22.64
N ILE A 108 15.00 12.02 21.68
CA ILE A 108 15.04 11.68 20.26
C ILE A 108 16.47 11.80 19.74
N ARG A 109 17.21 12.86 20.12
CA ARG A 109 18.62 13.04 19.72
C ARG A 109 19.52 11.88 20.16
N ASN A 110 19.24 11.33 21.34
CA ASN A 110 20.03 10.26 21.92
C ASN A 110 19.67 8.87 21.37
N SER A 111 18.52 8.73 20.70
CA SER A 111 18.09 7.49 20.05
C SER A 111 19.06 7.06 18.94
N GLU A 112 19.23 5.74 18.80
CA GLU A 112 20.09 5.16 17.77
C GLU A 112 19.48 5.35 16.38
N GLU A 113 18.14 5.31 16.31
CA GLU A 113 17.35 5.54 15.12
C GLU A 113 17.62 6.93 14.53
N PHE A 114 17.63 7.97 15.36
CA PHE A 114 17.91 9.33 14.92
C PHE A 114 19.38 9.53 14.53
N LYS A 115 20.33 8.96 15.28
CA LYS A 115 21.77 9.09 14.98
C LYS A 115 22.11 8.52 13.61
N ASN A 116 21.63 7.31 13.30
CA ASN A 116 21.83 6.67 12.01
C ASN A 116 21.16 7.45 10.88
N PHE A 117 19.91 7.87 11.09
CA PHE A 117 19.19 8.73 10.16
C PHE A 117 19.95 10.04 9.87
N LYS A 118 20.40 10.75 10.92
CA LYS A 118 21.12 12.03 10.81
C LYS A 118 22.42 11.87 10.02
N ALA A 119 23.21 10.83 10.33
CA ALA A 119 24.47 10.58 9.65
C ALA A 119 24.28 10.42 8.13
N ASP A 120 23.28 9.63 7.73
CA ASP A 120 22.94 9.43 6.32
C ASP A 120 22.44 10.72 5.65
N VAL A 121 21.54 11.47 6.29
CA VAL A 121 21.01 12.72 5.71
C VAL A 121 22.11 13.76 5.53
N GLU A 122 22.99 13.93 6.54
CA GLU A 122 24.12 14.86 6.45
C GLU A 122 25.09 14.44 5.35
N PHE A 123 25.35 13.14 5.20
CA PHE A 123 26.17 12.62 4.10
C PHE A 123 25.54 12.91 2.74
N LEU A 124 24.26 12.57 2.55
CA LEU A 124 23.54 12.77 1.30
C LEU A 124 23.44 14.25 0.94
N LYS A 125 23.21 15.13 1.92
CA LYS A 125 23.13 16.57 1.70
C LYS A 125 24.47 17.16 1.24
N LYS A 126 25.58 16.73 1.84
CA LYS A 126 26.94 17.15 1.43
C LYS A 126 27.31 16.69 0.02
N HIS A 127 26.76 15.57 -0.45
CA HIS A 127 27.04 15.00 -1.77
C HIS A 127 25.87 15.19 -2.75
N THR A 128 25.05 16.22 -2.55
CA THR A 128 23.94 16.54 -3.45
C THR A 128 24.46 16.78 -4.88
N GLY A 129 23.85 16.12 -5.87
CA GLY A 129 24.26 16.20 -7.27
C GLY A 129 25.37 15.23 -7.69
N GLN A 130 25.98 14.50 -6.74
CA GLN A 130 26.96 13.47 -7.04
C GLN A 130 26.30 12.10 -7.26
N ASN A 131 26.86 11.28 -8.14
CA ASN A 131 26.32 9.98 -8.50
C ASN A 131 27.37 8.86 -8.43
N SER A 132 28.18 8.87 -7.36
CA SER A 132 29.15 7.80 -7.07
C SER A 132 28.47 6.57 -6.46
N ASP A 133 29.12 5.41 -6.56
CA ASP A 133 28.59 4.16 -6.01
C ASP A 133 28.41 4.23 -4.48
N LEU A 134 29.29 4.96 -3.80
CA LEU A 134 29.14 5.24 -2.36
C LEU A 134 27.85 6.02 -2.07
N VAL A 135 27.56 7.08 -2.82
CA VAL A 135 26.32 7.88 -2.65
C VAL A 135 25.08 7.03 -2.91
N ARG A 136 25.12 6.15 -3.92
CA ARG A 136 24.02 5.21 -4.19
C ARG A 136 23.82 4.22 -3.05
N SER A 137 24.91 3.65 -2.52
CA SER A 137 24.87 2.73 -1.38
C SER A 137 24.26 3.39 -0.14
N VAL A 138 24.73 4.60 0.22
CA VAL A 138 24.16 5.35 1.35
C VAL A 138 22.70 5.71 1.11
N ARG A 139 22.31 6.10 -0.12
CA ARG A 139 20.91 6.38 -0.44
C ARG A 139 20.01 5.13 -0.28
N ASN A 140 20.50 3.96 -0.63
CA ASN A 140 19.78 2.70 -0.43
C ASN A 140 19.63 2.37 1.06
N ASN A 141 20.72 2.49 1.84
CA ASN A 141 20.69 2.27 3.29
C ASN A 141 19.80 3.28 4.03
N PHE A 142 19.86 4.54 3.60
CA PHE A 142 19.04 5.62 4.15
C PHE A 142 17.55 5.31 4.10
N SER A 143 17.09 4.64 3.03
CA SER A 143 15.69 4.26 2.91
C SER A 143 15.24 3.32 4.05
N ASN A 144 16.15 2.48 4.56
CA ASN A 144 15.88 1.63 5.72
C ASN A 144 15.96 2.42 7.04
N ASN A 145 17.01 3.22 7.23
CA ASN A 145 17.20 4.01 8.45
C ASN A 145 16.09 5.06 8.63
N GLU A 146 15.64 5.69 7.56
CA GLU A 146 14.49 6.59 7.54
C GLU A 146 13.20 5.88 7.94
N ARG A 147 12.97 4.66 7.43
CA ARG A 147 11.80 3.86 7.79
C ARG A 147 11.80 3.51 9.28
N ILE A 148 12.96 3.12 9.82
CA ILE A 148 13.13 2.81 11.25
C ILE A 148 12.87 4.06 12.10
N PHE A 149 13.49 5.18 11.76
CA PHE A 149 13.31 6.44 12.47
C PHE A 149 11.87 6.95 12.40
N ARG A 150 11.21 6.85 11.24
CA ARG A 150 9.79 7.18 11.11
C ARG A 150 8.92 6.32 12.01
N ALA A 151 9.16 5.00 12.05
CA ALA A 151 8.39 4.10 12.91
C ALA A 151 8.58 4.44 14.39
N TYR A 152 9.79 4.83 14.79
CA TYR A 152 10.07 5.37 16.12
C TYR A 152 9.22 6.63 16.40
N LEU A 153 9.20 7.60 15.49
CA LEU A 153 8.37 8.81 15.65
C LEU A 153 6.87 8.48 15.71
N GLN A 154 6.36 7.64 14.81
CA GLN A 154 4.96 7.20 14.81
C GLN A 154 4.56 6.61 16.16
N ASN A 155 5.41 5.76 16.74
CA ASN A 155 5.15 5.16 18.06
C ASN A 155 5.18 6.20 19.19
N THR A 156 6.11 7.15 19.13
CA THR A 156 6.20 8.25 20.10
C THR A 156 4.96 9.15 20.04
N PHE A 157 4.53 9.55 18.85
CA PHE A 157 3.29 10.31 18.66
C PHE A 157 2.06 9.53 19.11
N ALA A 158 1.96 8.24 18.81
CA ALA A 158 0.82 7.42 19.22
C ALA A 158 0.71 7.25 20.75
N ARG A 159 1.82 7.37 21.49
CA ARG A 159 1.84 7.34 22.96
C ARG A 159 1.45 8.67 23.58
N ASN A 160 1.91 9.77 22.99
CA ASN A 160 1.73 11.11 23.55
C ASN A 160 0.41 11.78 23.10
N PHE A 161 -0.08 11.42 21.92
CA PHE A 161 -1.23 12.06 21.26
C PHE A 161 -2.16 10.99 20.65
N PRO A 162 -3.27 10.66 21.34
CA PRO A 162 -4.26 9.68 20.91
C PRO A 162 -4.80 9.86 19.48
N SER A 163 -5.18 11.09 19.09
CA SER A 163 -5.88 11.37 17.81
C SER A 163 -5.00 12.04 16.75
N ILE A 164 -5.36 11.92 15.47
CA ILE A 164 -4.66 12.63 14.37
C ILE A 164 -4.70 14.15 14.59
N LYS A 165 -5.84 14.68 15.06
CA LYS A 165 -6.02 16.11 15.32
C LYS A 165 -5.06 16.63 16.39
N GLU A 166 -4.90 15.90 17.49
CA GLU A 166 -3.95 16.27 18.55
C GLU A 166 -2.50 16.20 18.07
N ARG A 167 -2.16 15.19 17.26
CA ARG A 167 -0.82 15.07 16.67
C ARG A 167 -0.50 16.27 15.78
N LEU A 168 -1.45 16.68 14.93
CA LEU A 168 -1.30 17.85 14.06
C LEU A 168 -1.22 19.14 14.87
N LEU A 169 -2.04 19.28 15.91
CA LEU A 169 -2.01 20.43 16.81
C LEU A 169 -0.64 20.56 17.48
N ALA A 170 -0.10 19.47 18.03
CA ALA A 170 1.22 19.45 18.65
C ALA A 170 2.31 19.88 17.66
N ILE A 171 2.29 19.37 16.42
CA ILE A 171 3.26 19.78 15.39
C ILE A 171 3.14 21.27 15.05
N LYS A 172 1.96 21.88 15.17
CA LYS A 172 1.76 23.31 14.88
C LYS A 172 2.15 24.21 16.05
N THR A 173 1.83 23.83 17.28
CA THR A 173 1.87 24.74 18.43
C THR A 173 3.01 24.46 19.41
N ASP A 174 3.50 23.22 19.47
CA ASP A 174 4.53 22.82 20.44
C ASP A 174 5.93 22.86 19.80
N SER A 175 6.81 23.68 20.38
CA SER A 175 8.19 23.85 19.91
C SER A 175 8.98 22.54 19.91
N ALA A 176 8.63 21.59 20.79
CA ALA A 176 9.26 20.27 20.83
C ALA A 176 8.93 19.39 19.60
N TRP A 177 7.87 19.71 18.86
CA TRP A 177 7.38 18.91 17.72
C TRP A 177 7.32 19.66 16.39
N GLN A 178 7.42 20.99 16.38
CA GLN A 178 7.39 21.80 15.16
C GLN A 178 8.43 21.40 14.11
N TRP A 179 9.59 20.91 14.52
CA TRP A 179 10.62 20.41 13.61
C TRP A 179 10.14 19.22 12.76
N VAL A 180 9.16 18.43 13.24
CA VAL A 180 8.58 17.30 12.50
C VAL A 180 7.83 17.79 11.27
N GLY A 181 7.04 18.86 11.41
CA GLY A 181 6.31 19.46 10.28
C GLY A 181 7.24 20.07 9.24
N LYS A 182 8.38 20.63 9.68
CA LYS A 182 9.43 21.16 8.80
C LYS A 182 10.14 20.02 8.05
N LEU A 183 10.52 18.95 8.75
CA LEU A 183 11.25 17.82 8.18
C LEU A 183 10.37 16.95 7.28
N TYR A 184 9.12 16.70 7.71
CA TYR A 184 8.13 15.86 7.05
C TYR A 184 6.83 16.63 6.77
N PRO A 185 6.80 17.55 5.79
CA PRO A 185 5.59 18.31 5.46
C PRO A 185 4.38 17.45 5.10
N SER A 186 4.60 16.19 4.69
CA SER A 186 3.55 15.21 4.40
C SER A 186 2.63 14.92 5.59
N VAL A 187 3.03 15.26 6.83
CA VAL A 187 2.10 15.18 7.98
C VAL A 187 0.85 16.03 7.77
N PHE A 188 0.95 17.13 7.03
CA PHE A 188 -0.19 18.03 6.78
C PHE A 188 -1.06 17.61 5.59
N THR A 189 -0.81 16.46 4.95
CA THR A 189 -1.51 16.04 3.70
C THR A 189 -3.03 16.12 3.83
N SER A 190 -3.60 15.69 4.96
CA SER A 190 -5.04 15.70 5.20
C SER A 190 -5.65 17.11 5.23
N GLU A 191 -4.88 18.13 5.61
CA GLU A 191 -5.31 19.53 5.68
C GLU A 191 -5.19 20.24 4.33
N LYS A 192 -4.39 19.72 3.40
CA LYS A 192 -4.10 20.35 2.11
C LYS A 192 -5.18 20.07 1.09
N GLN A 193 -5.60 21.08 0.36
CA GLN A 193 -6.66 20.98 -0.64
C GLN A 193 -6.14 20.43 -1.97
N VAL A 194 -4.96 20.84 -2.39
CA VAL A 194 -4.36 20.46 -3.67
C VAL A 194 -3.08 19.69 -3.42
N ILE A 195 -3.01 18.49 -3.99
CA ILE A 195 -1.91 17.55 -3.77
C ILE A 195 -1.27 17.22 -5.12
N PHE A 196 -0.04 17.68 -5.30
CA PHE A 196 0.81 17.35 -6.45
C PHE A 196 1.66 16.12 -6.13
N MET A 197 1.67 15.13 -7.02
CA MET A 197 2.52 13.95 -6.85
C MET A 197 2.81 13.25 -8.18
N SER A 198 3.78 12.32 -8.15
CA SER A 198 3.97 11.40 -9.27
C SER A 198 2.99 10.24 -9.23
N MET A 199 2.79 9.57 -10.38
CA MET A 199 1.99 8.36 -10.45
C MET A 199 2.54 7.25 -9.53
N ASP A 200 3.87 7.11 -9.44
CA ASP A 200 4.52 6.20 -8.48
C ASP A 200 4.06 6.45 -7.04
N LYS A 201 3.95 7.73 -6.64
CA LYS A 201 3.52 8.11 -5.29
C LYS A 201 2.04 7.86 -5.04
N PHE A 202 1.20 8.03 -6.06
CA PHE A 202 -0.24 7.80 -5.96
C PHE A 202 -0.58 6.31 -5.74
N ILE A 203 0.15 5.41 -6.40
CA ILE A 203 -0.10 3.96 -6.33
C ILE A 203 0.59 3.26 -5.16
N CYS A 204 1.59 3.90 -4.53
CA CYS A 204 2.24 3.37 -3.33
C CYS A 204 1.48 3.77 -2.05
N PRO A 205 1.67 3.04 -0.93
CA PRO A 205 1.14 3.48 0.35
C PRO A 205 1.67 4.86 0.73
N HIS A 206 0.76 5.80 0.96
CA HIS A 206 1.09 7.07 1.61
C HIS A 206 1.26 6.82 3.10
N SER A 207 2.43 7.20 3.63
CA SER A 207 2.81 6.94 5.01
C SER A 207 3.30 8.24 5.63
N THR A 208 2.55 8.75 6.60
CA THR A 208 2.90 9.94 7.38
C THR A 208 3.27 9.55 8.81
N ILE A 209 3.72 10.51 9.62
CA ILE A 209 4.03 10.27 11.04
C ILE A 209 2.75 10.28 11.89
N VAL A 210 1.75 11.04 11.48
CA VAL A 210 0.56 11.35 12.30
C VAL A 210 -0.56 10.33 12.16
N GLU A 211 -0.56 9.51 11.12
CA GLU A 211 -1.59 8.50 10.85
C GLU A 211 -1.00 7.22 10.27
N LYS A 212 -1.82 6.16 10.23
CA LYS A 212 -1.41 4.89 9.61
C LYS A 212 -1.28 5.06 8.11
N SER A 213 -0.47 4.21 7.49
CA SER A 213 -0.36 4.21 6.03
C SER A 213 -1.68 3.85 5.35
N TYR A 214 -1.96 4.47 4.21
CA TYR A 214 -3.12 4.20 3.36
C TYR A 214 -2.79 4.43 1.89
N TYR A 215 -3.59 3.87 0.99
CA TYR A 215 -3.54 4.21 -0.42
C TYR A 215 -4.49 5.36 -0.72
N PHE A 216 -4.05 6.36 -1.48
CA PHE A 216 -4.89 7.50 -1.84
C PHE A 216 -6.19 7.07 -2.52
N TYR A 217 -6.10 6.14 -3.47
CA TYR A 217 -7.25 5.66 -4.24
C TYR A 217 -8.26 4.82 -3.43
N ASN A 218 -7.93 4.42 -2.20
CA ASN A 218 -8.78 3.60 -1.32
C ASN A 218 -9.01 4.25 0.06
N SER A 219 -8.93 5.58 0.18
CA SER A 219 -9.16 6.28 1.45
C SER A 219 -10.08 7.50 1.29
N LYS A 220 -10.68 7.95 2.41
CA LYS A 220 -11.64 9.07 2.43
C LYS A 220 -11.10 10.37 1.85
N ILE A 221 -9.78 10.55 1.81
CA ILE A 221 -9.16 11.76 1.25
C ILE A 221 -9.47 11.94 -0.24
N SER A 222 -9.80 10.86 -0.95
CA SER A 222 -10.15 10.89 -2.38
C SER A 222 -11.65 10.88 -2.63
N ASN A 223 -12.49 10.82 -1.59
CA ASN A 223 -13.94 10.83 -1.76
C ASN A 223 -14.40 12.19 -2.32
N GLY A 224 -15.05 12.16 -3.48
CA GLY A 224 -15.47 13.39 -4.19
C GLY A 224 -14.31 14.27 -4.64
N ALA A 225 -13.08 13.73 -4.69
CA ALA A 225 -11.91 14.45 -5.15
C ALA A 225 -11.83 14.50 -6.67
N LEU A 226 -11.26 15.58 -7.19
CA LEU A 226 -10.95 15.71 -8.61
C LEU A 226 -9.52 15.23 -8.88
N VAL A 227 -9.37 14.23 -9.74
CA VAL A 227 -8.08 13.63 -10.07
C VAL A 227 -7.69 13.99 -11.50
N PHE A 228 -6.70 14.86 -11.64
CA PHE A 228 -6.04 15.14 -12.91
C PHE A 228 -4.87 14.19 -13.11
N ILE A 229 -4.88 13.45 -14.21
CA ILE A 229 -3.78 12.59 -14.63
C ILE A 229 -3.21 13.16 -15.92
N ASP A 230 -2.03 13.75 -15.82
CA ASP A 230 -1.26 14.22 -16.97
C ASP A 230 -0.53 13.04 -17.63
N GLU A 231 -0.46 13.06 -18.97
CA GLU A 231 0.12 11.98 -19.78
C GLU A 231 -0.44 10.59 -19.39
N PHE A 232 -1.78 10.45 -19.45
CA PHE A 232 -2.48 9.24 -19.03
C PHE A 232 -1.95 7.96 -19.70
N ASP A 233 -1.54 8.03 -20.98
CA ASP A 233 -0.95 6.93 -21.73
C ASP A 233 0.39 6.45 -21.13
N ALA A 234 1.24 7.38 -20.68
CA ALA A 234 2.52 7.07 -20.03
C ALA A 234 2.33 6.35 -18.67
N THR A 235 1.21 6.59 -17.99
CA THR A 235 0.96 5.99 -16.66
C THR A 235 0.91 4.47 -16.66
N LYS A 236 0.53 3.85 -17.79
CA LYS A 236 0.49 2.39 -17.93
C LYS A 236 1.86 1.76 -17.64
N GLY A 237 2.94 2.36 -18.13
CA GLY A 237 4.30 1.87 -17.91
C GLY A 237 4.69 1.90 -16.43
N THR A 238 4.34 2.98 -15.73
CA THR A 238 4.58 3.14 -14.30
C THR A 238 3.83 2.08 -13.48
N ILE A 239 2.53 1.87 -13.76
CA ILE A 239 1.72 0.87 -13.07
C ILE A 239 2.30 -0.54 -13.28
N LEU A 240 2.59 -0.92 -14.53
CA LEU A 240 3.13 -2.25 -14.85
C LEU A 240 4.48 -2.50 -14.16
N LYS A 241 5.38 -1.51 -14.17
CA LYS A 241 6.65 -1.61 -13.47
C LYS A 241 6.45 -1.85 -11.97
N ASN A 242 5.52 -1.13 -11.34
CA ASN A 242 5.23 -1.31 -9.91
C ASN A 242 4.69 -2.72 -9.60
N ILE A 243 3.78 -3.23 -10.45
CA ILE A 243 3.27 -4.62 -10.35
C ILE A 243 4.42 -5.64 -10.43
N ILE A 244 5.33 -5.47 -11.40
CA ILE A 244 6.49 -6.36 -11.57
C ILE A 244 7.42 -6.29 -10.36
N GLU A 245 7.79 -5.09 -9.91
CA GLU A 245 8.68 -4.92 -8.76
C GLU A 245 8.10 -5.50 -7.47
N ASN A 246 6.81 -5.32 -7.23
CA ASN A 246 6.14 -5.92 -6.07
C ASN A 246 6.12 -7.45 -6.18
N GLY A 247 5.81 -7.99 -7.36
CA GLY A 247 5.86 -9.43 -7.60
C GLY A 247 7.25 -10.04 -7.45
N LEU A 248 8.32 -9.30 -7.78
CA LEU A 248 9.70 -9.77 -7.62
C LEU A 248 10.19 -9.72 -6.16
N LYS A 249 9.72 -8.73 -5.38
CA LYS A 249 10.08 -8.59 -3.95
C LYS A 249 9.45 -9.68 -3.09
N GLU A 250 8.24 -10.13 -3.44
CA GLU A 250 7.48 -11.11 -2.67
C GLU A 250 7.60 -12.51 -3.29
N LYS A 251 8.69 -13.22 -2.97
CA LYS A 251 8.74 -14.67 -3.20
C LYS A 251 7.84 -15.34 -2.17
N ILE A 252 6.67 -15.81 -2.60
CA ILE A 252 5.72 -16.53 -1.74
C ILE A 252 5.88 -18.02 -2.01
N ASP A 253 6.28 -18.79 -0.99
CA ASP A 253 6.14 -20.24 -0.99
C ASP A 253 4.67 -20.58 -0.69
N TYR A 254 3.96 -21.08 -1.72
CA TYR A 254 2.53 -21.40 -1.64
C TYR A 254 2.23 -22.54 -0.66
N ILE A 255 3.14 -23.52 -0.53
CA ILE A 255 2.95 -24.68 0.35
C ILE A 255 3.15 -24.23 1.80
N GLU A 256 4.23 -23.49 2.06
CA GLU A 256 4.52 -22.95 3.38
C GLU A 256 3.43 -21.97 3.82
N LEU A 257 2.97 -21.08 2.94
CA LEU A 257 1.88 -20.14 3.24
C LEU A 257 0.59 -20.89 3.59
N PHE A 258 0.23 -21.90 2.80
CA PHE A 258 -0.93 -22.74 3.08
C PHE A 258 -0.82 -23.43 4.44
N ASN A 259 0.31 -24.10 4.71
CA ASN A 259 0.52 -24.84 5.96
C ASN A 259 0.45 -23.91 7.18
N HIS A 260 1.00 -22.70 7.08
CA HIS A 260 0.86 -21.68 8.12
C HIS A 260 -0.59 -21.28 8.36
N ILE A 261 -1.34 -20.97 7.30
CA ILE A 261 -2.76 -20.61 7.41
C ILE A 261 -3.56 -21.76 8.02
N TYR A 262 -3.36 -22.98 7.51
CA TYR A 262 -4.02 -24.20 7.98
C TYR A 262 -3.77 -24.45 9.47
N ALA A 263 -2.51 -24.39 9.90
CA ALA A 263 -2.15 -24.58 11.30
C ALA A 263 -2.83 -23.57 12.21
N VAL A 264 -2.93 -22.30 11.78
CA VAL A 264 -3.63 -21.28 12.57
C VAL A 264 -5.14 -21.53 12.61
N LEU A 265 -5.75 -21.86 11.47
CA LEU A 265 -7.19 -22.13 11.37
C LEU A 265 -7.64 -23.32 12.24
N ARG A 266 -6.79 -24.36 12.37
CA ARG A 266 -7.10 -25.56 13.17
C ARG A 266 -6.79 -25.40 14.65
N ASN A 267 -5.74 -24.68 15.00
CA ASN A 267 -5.23 -24.66 16.38
C ASN A 267 -5.63 -23.42 17.19
N LYS A 268 -6.19 -22.37 16.55
CA LYS A 268 -6.63 -21.17 17.26
C LYS A 268 -8.14 -21.05 17.35
N THR A 269 -8.61 -20.65 18.52
CA THR A 269 -9.97 -20.18 18.73
C THR A 269 -10.06 -18.70 18.41
N PHE A 270 -11.03 -18.31 17.59
CA PHE A 270 -11.27 -16.93 17.22
C PHE A 270 -12.21 -16.24 18.21
N PRO A 271 -11.98 -14.95 18.56
CA PRO A 271 -12.88 -14.22 19.44
C PRO A 271 -14.29 -14.09 18.86
N GLU A 272 -15.30 -14.29 19.71
CA GLU A 272 -16.72 -14.18 19.33
C GLU A 272 -17.07 -12.80 18.75
N SER A 273 -16.37 -11.75 19.18
CA SER A 273 -16.55 -10.39 18.66
C SER A 273 -16.29 -10.26 17.15
N LEU A 274 -15.49 -11.15 16.55
CA LEU A 274 -15.22 -11.15 15.10
C LEU A 274 -16.45 -11.59 14.29
N PHE A 275 -17.33 -12.38 14.90
CA PHE A 275 -18.50 -12.97 14.25
C PHE A 275 -19.79 -12.19 14.52
N VAL A 276 -19.71 -11.04 15.20
CA VAL A 276 -20.86 -10.16 15.42
C VAL A 276 -21.16 -9.39 14.12
N PRO A 277 -22.35 -9.56 13.52
CA PRO A 277 -22.71 -8.84 12.30
C PRO A 277 -22.92 -7.34 12.58
N SER A 278 -22.39 -6.50 11.70
CA SER A 278 -22.65 -5.06 11.63
C SER A 278 -24.05 -4.77 11.12
N ALA A 279 -24.59 -3.57 11.40
CA ALA A 279 -25.86 -3.14 10.82
C ALA A 279 -25.79 -3.12 9.29
N HIS A 280 -24.65 -2.70 8.72
CA HIS A 280 -24.40 -2.76 7.29
C HIS A 280 -24.57 -4.19 6.72
N ARG A 281 -24.00 -5.22 7.38
CA ARG A 281 -24.15 -6.61 6.92
C ARG A 281 -25.60 -7.10 7.04
N MET A 282 -26.29 -6.76 8.13
CA MET A 282 -27.69 -7.17 8.34
C MET A 282 -28.64 -6.58 7.28
N ASN A 283 -28.29 -5.43 6.69
CA ASN A 283 -29.04 -4.78 5.62
C ASN A 283 -28.58 -5.18 4.20
N SER A 284 -27.72 -6.19 4.08
CA SER A 284 -27.20 -6.67 2.79
C SER A 284 -27.84 -8.01 2.38
N ASP A 285 -27.60 -8.43 1.14
CA ASP A 285 -28.00 -9.75 0.61
C ASP A 285 -27.36 -10.93 1.38
N TYR A 286 -26.34 -10.67 2.19
CA TYR A 286 -25.60 -11.67 2.97
C TYR A 286 -26.07 -11.81 4.42
N LYS A 287 -27.22 -11.23 4.79
CA LYS A 287 -27.75 -11.23 6.17
C LYS A 287 -27.96 -12.64 6.73
N ASP A 288 -28.34 -13.59 5.88
CA ASP A 288 -28.65 -14.97 6.29
C ASP A 288 -27.41 -15.86 6.35
N GLN A 289 -26.27 -15.40 5.78
CA GLN A 289 -25.00 -16.12 5.85
C GLN A 289 -24.24 -15.73 7.12
N SER A 290 -24.15 -16.66 8.07
CA SER A 290 -23.36 -16.48 9.29
C SER A 290 -21.87 -16.33 8.99
N LEU A 291 -21.22 -15.36 9.63
CA LEU A 291 -19.77 -15.16 9.57
C LEU A 291 -18.99 -16.39 10.07
N LYS A 292 -19.56 -17.16 11.01
CA LYS A 292 -18.97 -18.42 11.47
C LYS A 292 -18.99 -19.49 10.38
N ASP A 293 -20.07 -19.55 9.60
CA ASP A 293 -20.21 -20.57 8.56
C ASP A 293 -19.26 -20.28 7.39
N VAL A 294 -19.04 -19.00 7.04
CA VAL A 294 -17.98 -18.60 6.09
C VAL A 294 -16.62 -19.15 6.53
N LEU A 295 -16.27 -19.05 7.81
CA LEU A 295 -15.00 -19.57 8.33
C LEU A 295 -14.98 -21.11 8.35
N LYS A 296 -16.09 -21.78 8.68
CA LYS A 296 -16.19 -23.25 8.66
C LYS A 296 -15.98 -23.80 7.25
N ASP A 297 -16.57 -23.18 6.24
CA ASP A 297 -16.41 -23.61 4.84
C ASP A 297 -14.95 -23.50 4.40
N LEU A 298 -14.25 -22.43 4.82
CA LEU A 298 -12.82 -22.27 4.59
C LEU A 298 -11.99 -23.37 5.28
N ILE A 299 -12.29 -23.69 6.55
CA ILE A 299 -11.60 -24.77 7.28
C ILE A 299 -11.80 -26.12 6.58
N LYS A 300 -13.03 -26.42 6.17
CA LYS A 300 -13.36 -27.66 5.45
C LYS A 300 -12.56 -27.79 4.15
N LEU A 301 -12.51 -26.72 3.36
CA LEU A 301 -11.70 -26.70 2.14
C LEU A 301 -10.20 -26.90 2.45
N ALA A 302 -9.71 -26.33 3.55
CA ALA A 302 -8.34 -26.50 3.99
C ALA A 302 -8.03 -27.96 4.36
N ASP A 303 -8.90 -28.60 5.16
CA ASP A 303 -8.79 -30.02 5.55
C ASP A 303 -8.75 -30.91 4.30
N GLU A 304 -9.67 -30.70 3.34
CA GLU A 304 -9.73 -31.47 2.09
C GLU A 304 -8.42 -31.39 1.30
N ILE A 305 -7.83 -30.20 1.17
CA ILE A 305 -6.57 -30.01 0.44
C ILE A 305 -5.39 -30.61 1.21
N TYR A 306 -5.31 -30.40 2.51
CA TYR A 306 -4.23 -30.90 3.36
C TYR A 306 -4.14 -32.43 3.30
N ASP A 307 -5.30 -33.10 3.43
CA ASP A 307 -5.38 -34.55 3.41
C ASP A 307 -5.15 -35.14 2.02
N THR A 308 -5.75 -34.53 0.97
CA THR A 308 -5.62 -35.02 -0.42
C THR A 308 -4.17 -35.08 -0.88
N TYR A 309 -3.38 -34.08 -0.49
CA TYR A 309 -1.99 -33.94 -0.96
C TYR A 309 -0.94 -34.29 0.10
N SER A 310 -1.36 -34.78 1.27
CA SER A 310 -0.47 -35.12 2.39
C SER A 310 0.54 -33.99 2.68
N LEU A 311 0.04 -32.77 2.87
CA LEU A 311 0.88 -31.56 3.03
C LEU A 311 1.65 -31.50 4.36
N ASN A 312 1.44 -32.50 5.21
CA ASN A 312 2.25 -32.80 6.38
C ASN A 312 3.65 -33.34 6.02
N PHE A 313 3.86 -33.81 4.78
CA PHE A 313 5.15 -34.31 4.31
C PHE A 313 5.94 -33.25 3.54
N ASN A 314 7.27 -33.29 3.69
CA ASN A 314 8.17 -32.42 2.95
C ASN A 314 8.21 -32.79 1.47
N HIS A 315 8.44 -31.79 0.60
CA HIS A 315 8.50 -32.00 -0.84
C HIS A 315 9.96 -32.20 -1.28
N LYS A 316 10.22 -33.24 -2.07
CA LYS A 316 11.55 -33.52 -2.63
C LYS A 316 11.46 -33.83 -4.11
N THR A 317 12.21 -33.11 -4.93
CA THR A 317 12.37 -33.42 -6.35
C THR A 317 13.34 -34.58 -6.52
N GLU A 318 12.92 -35.63 -7.20
CA GLU A 318 13.80 -36.76 -7.51
C GLU A 318 14.79 -36.41 -8.61
N ASN A 319 16.03 -36.90 -8.48
CA ASN A 319 17.11 -36.69 -9.45
C ASN A 319 17.46 -35.21 -9.70
N ALA A 320 17.26 -34.34 -8.70
CA ALA A 320 17.59 -32.91 -8.78
C ALA A 320 19.08 -32.62 -9.08
N GLU A 321 19.98 -33.60 -8.86
CA GLU A 321 21.42 -33.50 -9.09
C GLU A 321 21.84 -33.60 -10.57
N LYS A 322 20.93 -34.05 -11.46
CA LYS A 322 21.18 -33.94 -12.90
C LYS A 322 20.87 -32.50 -13.29
N ASP A 323 21.85 -31.78 -13.87
CA ASP A 323 21.75 -30.42 -14.47
C ASP A 323 20.68 -30.33 -15.58
N SER A 324 19.44 -30.61 -15.19
CA SER A 324 18.29 -30.74 -16.06
C SER A 324 17.41 -29.54 -15.77
N ALA A 325 17.40 -28.62 -16.73
CA ALA A 325 16.55 -27.44 -16.72
C ALA A 325 15.08 -27.90 -16.81
N ASN A 326 14.43 -28.01 -15.64
CA ASN A 326 13.02 -28.31 -15.50
C ASN A 326 12.33 -27.11 -14.85
N PHE A 327 11.49 -26.43 -15.60
CA PHE A 327 10.80 -25.23 -15.17
C PHE A 327 9.30 -25.39 -15.29
N LEU A 328 8.58 -24.84 -14.32
CA LEU A 328 7.13 -24.70 -14.35
C LEU A 328 6.80 -23.22 -14.20
N PHE A 329 6.25 -22.65 -15.25
CA PHE A 329 5.75 -21.28 -15.29
C PHE A 329 4.22 -21.29 -15.16
N ASN A 330 3.68 -20.20 -14.62
CA ASN A 330 2.24 -19.98 -14.59
C ASN A 330 1.96 -18.56 -15.09
N ASP A 331 1.44 -18.46 -16.30
CA ASP A 331 0.99 -17.21 -16.92
C ASP A 331 -0.43 -17.44 -17.45
N HIS A 332 -1.42 -17.28 -16.56
CA HIS A 332 -2.81 -17.75 -16.68
C HIS A 332 -3.00 -19.27 -16.83
N ARG A 333 -2.04 -19.97 -17.43
CA ARG A 333 -1.97 -21.43 -17.57
C ARG A 333 -0.57 -21.91 -17.18
N TYR A 334 -0.50 -23.16 -16.74
CA TYR A 334 0.79 -23.80 -16.48
C TYR A 334 1.50 -24.14 -17.79
N ILE A 335 2.74 -23.68 -17.89
CA ILE A 335 3.66 -23.99 -18.99
C ILE A 335 4.87 -24.69 -18.38
N SER A 336 5.13 -25.94 -18.79
CA SER A 336 6.29 -26.70 -18.32
C SER A 336 7.35 -26.80 -19.41
N VAL A 337 8.59 -26.46 -19.07
CA VAL A 337 9.78 -26.72 -19.90
C VAL A 337 10.56 -27.81 -19.19
N LEU A 338 10.51 -29.03 -19.71
CA LEU A 338 11.11 -30.20 -19.07
C LEU A 338 12.23 -30.76 -19.92
N SER A 339 13.25 -31.30 -19.25
CA SER A 339 14.40 -31.93 -19.90
C SER A 339 14.06 -33.31 -20.46
N GLY A 340 14.68 -33.64 -21.60
CA GLY A 340 14.54 -34.93 -22.28
C GLY A 340 13.17 -35.11 -22.95
N GLN A 341 12.58 -36.29 -22.81
CA GLN A 341 11.26 -36.60 -23.39
C GLN A 341 10.09 -36.35 -22.43
N ASN A 342 10.37 -35.83 -21.23
CA ASN A 342 9.37 -35.60 -20.19
C ASN A 342 8.33 -34.57 -20.64
N LYS A 343 7.06 -34.83 -20.29
CA LYS A 343 5.92 -33.96 -20.64
C LYS A 343 5.09 -33.54 -19.44
N PHE A 344 5.20 -34.25 -18.33
CA PHE A 344 4.40 -34.03 -17.14
C PHE A 344 5.25 -34.03 -15.88
N ILE A 345 4.76 -33.31 -14.87
CA ILE A 345 5.34 -33.27 -13.53
C ILE A 345 4.31 -33.91 -12.60
N SER A 346 4.73 -34.94 -11.88
CA SER A 346 3.88 -35.72 -10.99
C SER A 346 4.33 -35.55 -9.54
N ILE A 347 3.38 -35.62 -8.61
CA ILE A 347 3.63 -35.66 -7.17
C ILE A 347 3.03 -36.95 -6.61
N SER A 348 3.79 -37.63 -5.76
CA SER A 348 3.34 -38.84 -5.07
C SER A 348 3.84 -38.87 -3.63
N SER A 349 2.94 -39.17 -2.70
CA SER A 349 3.27 -39.25 -1.27
C SER A 349 3.86 -40.61 -0.91
N ASP A 350 5.09 -40.59 -0.38
CA ASP A 350 5.78 -41.74 0.17
C ASP A 350 5.60 -41.75 1.68
N LYS A 351 4.68 -42.61 2.17
CA LYS A 351 4.40 -42.73 3.61
C LYS A 351 5.56 -43.36 4.39
N LYS A 352 6.41 -44.15 3.75
CA LYS A 352 7.53 -44.81 4.43
C LYS A 352 8.61 -43.80 4.77
N ASP A 353 8.94 -42.94 3.81
CA ASP A 353 9.96 -41.91 3.97
C ASP A 353 9.39 -40.57 4.44
N SER A 354 8.06 -40.46 4.57
CA SER A 354 7.34 -39.24 4.96
C SER A 354 7.65 -38.03 4.07
N VAL A 355 7.71 -38.27 2.75
CA VAL A 355 8.10 -37.30 1.73
C VAL A 355 7.13 -37.31 0.54
N ASN A 356 6.75 -36.14 0.06
CA ASN A 356 6.08 -35.96 -1.22
C ASN A 356 7.14 -35.86 -2.33
N ARG A 357 7.22 -36.89 -3.18
CA ARG A 357 8.21 -36.99 -4.27
C ARG A 357 7.68 -36.32 -5.53
N ILE A 358 8.45 -35.37 -6.07
CA ILE A 358 8.18 -34.71 -7.35
C ILE A 358 9.01 -35.39 -8.42
N THR A 359 8.34 -35.92 -9.44
CA THR A 359 8.94 -36.70 -10.52
C THR A 359 8.54 -36.16 -11.90
N PHE A 360 9.38 -36.40 -12.90
CA PHE A 360 9.15 -36.01 -14.28
C PHE A 360 8.88 -37.24 -15.13
N SER A 361 7.82 -37.21 -15.93
CA SER A 361 7.40 -38.38 -16.70
C SER A 361 6.83 -38.02 -18.07
N THR A 362 6.75 -39.01 -18.94
CA THR A 362 6.10 -38.90 -20.26
C THR A 362 4.60 -39.22 -20.20
N ARG A 363 4.16 -39.90 -19.13
CA ARG A 363 2.78 -40.33 -18.92
C ARG A 363 2.02 -39.29 -18.10
N LYS A 364 0.80 -38.96 -18.53
CA LYS A 364 -0.07 -38.03 -17.82
C LYS A 364 -0.43 -38.61 -16.44
N PRO A 365 -0.17 -37.89 -15.33
CA PRO A 365 -0.60 -38.34 -14.01
C PRO A 365 -2.12 -38.22 -13.85
N GLU A 366 -2.68 -38.94 -12.87
CA GLU A 366 -4.01 -38.64 -12.34
C GLU A 366 -4.07 -37.20 -11.84
N GLU A 367 -5.25 -36.58 -11.86
CA GLU A 367 -5.39 -35.16 -11.51
C GLU A 367 -4.87 -34.84 -10.09
N LYS A 368 -5.17 -35.69 -9.10
CA LYS A 368 -4.65 -35.55 -7.73
C LYS A 368 -3.14 -35.72 -7.62
N ASN A 369 -2.49 -36.38 -8.59
CA ASN A 369 -1.05 -36.59 -8.62
C ASN A 369 -0.33 -35.57 -9.52
N SER A 370 -1.03 -34.53 -10.01
CA SER A 370 -0.44 -33.44 -10.79
C SER A 370 0.01 -32.31 -9.87
N ILE A 371 1.27 -31.88 -10.02
CA ILE A 371 1.77 -30.71 -9.28
C ILE A 371 1.00 -29.44 -9.67
N GLN A 372 0.58 -29.32 -10.93
CA GLN A 372 -0.20 -28.19 -11.42
C GLN A 372 -1.57 -28.13 -10.72
N MET A 373 -2.20 -29.28 -10.50
CA MET A 373 -3.47 -29.35 -9.78
C MET A 373 -3.28 -28.97 -8.30
N LEU A 374 -2.23 -29.48 -7.63
CA LEU A 374 -1.90 -29.06 -6.26
C LEU A 374 -1.75 -27.54 -6.18
N LEU A 375 -0.88 -26.95 -7.01
CA LEU A 375 -0.63 -25.51 -7.00
C LEU A 375 -1.90 -24.71 -7.35
N SER A 376 -2.76 -25.22 -8.24
CA SER A 376 -4.07 -24.62 -8.54
C SER A 376 -5.00 -24.62 -7.33
N LYS A 377 -5.07 -25.74 -6.60
CA LYS A 377 -5.88 -25.88 -5.38
C LYS A 377 -5.36 -24.99 -4.27
N LEU A 378 -4.04 -24.94 -4.05
CA LEU A 378 -3.41 -24.03 -3.09
C LEU A 378 -3.70 -22.56 -3.42
N ARG A 379 -3.54 -22.16 -4.69
CA ARG A 379 -3.87 -20.81 -5.14
C ARG A 379 -5.35 -20.50 -4.94
N GLY A 380 -6.24 -21.41 -5.32
CA GLY A 380 -7.68 -21.26 -5.14
C GLY A 380 -8.06 -21.11 -3.66
N PHE A 381 -7.45 -21.91 -2.79
CA PHE A 381 -7.61 -21.78 -1.34
C PHE A 381 -7.13 -20.42 -0.83
N ILE A 382 -5.95 -19.94 -1.24
CA ILE A 382 -5.45 -18.63 -0.81
C ILE A 382 -6.40 -17.51 -1.26
N SER A 383 -6.91 -17.57 -2.48
CA SER A 383 -7.94 -16.63 -2.94
C SER A 383 -9.22 -16.71 -2.09
N TYR A 384 -9.69 -17.91 -1.76
CA TYR A 384 -10.85 -18.09 -0.90
C TYR A 384 -10.62 -17.60 0.55
N PHE A 385 -9.42 -17.81 1.07
CA PHE A 385 -8.95 -17.27 2.34
C PHE A 385 -8.96 -15.74 2.33
N GLN A 386 -8.43 -15.11 1.27
CA GLN A 386 -8.44 -13.64 1.12
C GLN A 386 -9.86 -13.07 1.08
N ILE A 387 -10.78 -13.74 0.38
CA ILE A 387 -12.22 -13.36 0.36
C ILE A 387 -12.82 -13.47 1.76
N THR A 388 -12.57 -14.58 2.46
CA THR A 388 -13.06 -14.79 3.83
C THR A 388 -12.54 -13.71 4.79
N VAL A 389 -11.23 -13.42 4.73
CA VAL A 389 -10.59 -12.34 5.47
C VAL A 389 -11.23 -10.99 5.12
N SER A 390 -11.50 -10.73 3.85
CA SER A 390 -12.13 -9.49 3.40
C SER A 390 -13.54 -9.33 3.97
N ILE A 391 -14.35 -10.40 3.95
CA ILE A 391 -15.69 -10.41 4.52
C ILE A 391 -15.64 -10.07 6.02
N LEU A 392 -14.76 -10.74 6.76
CA LEU A 392 -14.61 -10.52 8.21
C LEU A 392 -14.08 -9.11 8.51
N ALA A 393 -13.08 -8.65 7.77
CA ALA A 393 -12.47 -7.32 7.96
C ALA A 393 -13.45 -6.19 7.64
N THR A 394 -14.18 -6.27 6.53
CA THR A 394 -15.21 -5.29 6.13
C THR A 394 -16.31 -5.22 7.20
N ASN A 395 -16.84 -6.37 7.64
CA ASN A 395 -17.82 -6.39 8.72
C ASN A 395 -17.27 -5.74 10.00
N TYR A 396 -16.01 -6.04 10.36
CA TYR A 396 -15.38 -5.50 11.56
C TYR A 396 -15.13 -3.98 11.47
N VAL A 397 -14.78 -3.46 10.29
CA VAL A 397 -14.69 -2.01 10.04
C VAL A 397 -16.02 -1.33 10.29
N HIS A 398 -17.10 -1.81 9.66
CA HIS A 398 -18.43 -1.24 9.86
C HIS A 398 -18.85 -1.29 11.32
N LEU A 399 -18.70 -2.44 11.97
CA LEU A 399 -19.04 -2.60 13.39
C LEU A 399 -18.26 -1.64 14.30
N ARG A 400 -16.98 -1.39 14.00
CA ARG A 400 -16.15 -0.44 14.77
C ARG A 400 -16.58 1.00 14.53
N ASN A 401 -16.83 1.37 13.28
CA ASN A 401 -17.24 2.73 12.93
C ASN A 401 -18.68 3.03 13.40
N GLU A 402 -19.58 2.04 13.42
CA GLU A 402 -20.93 2.14 14.02
C GLU A 402 -20.87 2.44 15.53
N ARG A 403 -19.82 2.00 16.20
CA ARG A 403 -19.60 2.16 17.64
C ARG A 403 -18.66 3.33 17.99
N ALA A 404 -18.13 4.02 16.99
CA ALA A 404 -17.21 5.13 17.18
C ALA A 404 -17.98 6.37 17.65
N ASN A 405 -17.39 7.13 18.57
CA ASN A 405 -17.97 8.40 19.00
C ASN A 405 -17.63 9.50 17.99
N ASN A 406 -18.41 10.58 17.99
CA ASN A 406 -18.12 11.77 17.19
C ASN A 406 -16.72 12.32 17.54
N GLY A 407 -15.77 12.18 16.61
CA GLY A 407 -14.40 12.66 16.75
C GLY A 407 -13.31 11.58 16.75
N ASP A 408 -13.68 10.30 16.85
CA ASP A 408 -12.73 9.20 16.76
C ASP A 408 -12.14 9.06 15.34
N ASP A 409 -10.86 8.71 15.26
CA ASP A 409 -10.20 8.41 13.99
C ASP A 409 -10.88 7.23 13.29
N GLU A 410 -11.02 7.30 11.96
CA GLU A 410 -11.63 6.22 11.20
C GLU A 410 -10.85 4.90 11.34
N TYR A 411 -11.59 3.83 11.59
CA TYR A 411 -11.03 2.50 11.50
C TYR A 411 -10.95 2.05 10.04
N THR A 412 -9.75 2.02 9.48
CA THR A 412 -9.54 1.65 8.07
C THR A 412 -9.59 0.13 7.84
N TYR A 413 -9.88 -0.27 6.60
CA TYR A 413 -9.79 -1.67 6.18
C TYR A 413 -8.41 -2.29 6.41
N ASP A 414 -7.34 -1.57 6.09
CA ASP A 414 -5.97 -1.99 6.39
C ASP A 414 -5.74 -2.18 7.89
N SER A 415 -6.32 -1.30 8.72
CA SER A 415 -6.28 -1.44 10.18
C SER A 415 -6.99 -2.71 10.66
N ALA A 416 -8.13 -3.05 10.06
CA ALA A 416 -8.87 -4.26 10.39
C ALA A 416 -8.09 -5.53 10.04
N ILE A 417 -7.45 -5.57 8.88
CA ILE A 417 -6.55 -6.67 8.50
C ILE A 417 -5.37 -6.74 9.49
N HIS A 418 -4.72 -5.61 9.79
CA HIS A 418 -3.51 -5.58 10.61
C HIS A 418 -3.75 -5.80 12.11
N ARG A 419 -4.91 -5.39 12.66
CA ARG A 419 -5.19 -5.52 14.11
C ARG A 419 -6.24 -6.58 14.43
N GLY A 420 -7.27 -6.76 13.59
CA GLY A 420 -8.29 -7.79 13.81
C GLY A 420 -7.78 -9.19 13.51
N LEU A 421 -6.93 -9.33 12.50
CA LEU A 421 -6.43 -10.63 12.05
C LEU A 421 -4.99 -10.89 12.50
N LYS A 422 -4.04 -9.94 12.44
CA LYS A 422 -2.64 -10.22 12.87
C LYS A 422 -2.46 -10.43 14.38
N LYS A 423 -3.16 -9.67 15.23
CA LYS A 423 -3.09 -9.85 16.70
C LYS A 423 -3.75 -11.16 17.18
N GLU A 424 -4.74 -11.64 16.43
CA GLU A 424 -5.50 -12.85 16.77
C GLU A 424 -4.92 -14.11 16.07
N LEU A 425 -4.56 -14.03 14.79
CA LEU A 425 -3.94 -15.13 14.02
C LEU A 425 -2.43 -15.29 14.30
N CYS A 426 -1.70 -14.21 14.60
CA CYS A 426 -0.23 -14.23 14.65
C CYS A 426 0.34 -13.55 15.91
N LYS A 427 -0.13 -13.90 17.10
CA LYS A 427 0.75 -13.80 18.29
C LYS A 427 1.99 -14.67 18.02
N ARG A 428 3.09 -14.03 17.64
CA ARG A 428 4.41 -14.45 18.10
C ARG A 428 4.48 -14.01 19.56
N GLU A 429 4.70 -14.96 20.46
CA GLU A 429 5.36 -14.63 21.72
C GLU A 429 6.77 -14.11 21.43
#